data_AF-A0A6G1ICB9-F1
#
_entry.id   AF-A0A6G1ICB9-F1
#
_cell.length_a   1.000
_cell.length_b   1.000
_cell.length_c   1.000
_cell.angle_alpha   90.00
_cell.angle_beta   90.00
_cell.angle_gamma   90.00
#
_symmetry.space_group_name_H-M   'P 1'
#
loop_
_entity.id
_entity.type
_entity.pdbx_description
1 polymer ?
#
loop_
_entity_poly.entity_id
_entity_poly.type
_entity_poly.pdbx_seq_one_letter_code
_entity_poly.pdbx_strand_id
1 'polypeptide(L)'
;MEMFHVEPEMATLFHSMSNEDLCSLAELQEDPGNDVPIELYIFTYFLLFTRTFSANYLERAIQRTQRWVAVTGLDHPDRARRFQILDRMLAWMNKFTYVYKEILPALMDEGSPTFSQAAISNDVDTQIIHQRQEVDRLIRNYERTGIIEDLNKAFAIMEQILDMTPQGSVHRASMLSNFGVILGKRFERTGSMDDLNRAVDAADRAANATPQDHSD
;
A
#
# COMPACT_ATOMS: atom_id res chain seq x y z
N MET A 1 11.78 0.57 -13.90
CA MET A 1 13.19 0.83 -13.53
C MET A 1 13.35 0.33 -12.10
N GLU A 2 13.98 -0.83 -11.94
CA GLU A 2 14.11 -1.51 -10.64
C GLU A 2 14.90 -0.62 -9.68
N MET A 3 14.32 -0.35 -8.51
CA MET A 3 14.90 0.55 -7.52
C MET A 3 16.21 0.01 -6.94
N PHE A 4 16.32 -1.31 -6.84
CA PHE A 4 17.44 -2.03 -6.26
C PHE A 4 18.14 -2.85 -7.34
N HIS A 5 19.47 -2.92 -7.31
CA HIS A 5 20.24 -3.81 -8.17
C HIS A 5 20.32 -5.19 -7.50
N VAL A 6 19.19 -5.90 -7.52
CA VAL A 6 19.09 -7.28 -7.02
C VAL A 6 18.79 -8.18 -8.19
N GLU A 7 19.57 -9.24 -8.35
CA GLU A 7 19.36 -10.20 -9.43
C GLU A 7 17.96 -10.84 -9.32
N PRO A 8 17.23 -11.07 -10.43
CA PRO A 8 15.87 -11.61 -10.39
C PRO A 8 15.75 -12.95 -9.65
N GLU A 9 16.77 -13.81 -9.75
CA GLU A 9 16.84 -15.09 -9.04
C GLU A 9 16.94 -14.88 -7.52
N MET A 10 17.74 -13.91 -7.09
CA MET A 10 17.88 -13.52 -5.68
C MET A 10 16.59 -12.90 -5.15
N ALA A 11 15.94 -12.02 -5.92
CA ALA A 11 14.64 -11.46 -5.55
C ALA A 11 13.59 -12.57 -5.38
N THR A 12 13.54 -13.52 -6.31
CA THR A 12 12.63 -14.67 -6.26
C THR A 12 12.89 -15.54 -5.03
N LEU A 13 14.17 -15.84 -4.76
CA LEU A 13 14.58 -16.57 -3.56
C LEU A 13 14.12 -15.84 -2.30
N PHE A 14 14.40 -14.54 -2.19
CA PHE A 14 14.04 -13.75 -1.01
C PHE A 14 12.53 -13.74 -0.82
N HIS A 15 11.76 -13.61 -1.91
CA HIS A 15 10.31 -13.71 -1.90
C HIS A 15 9.76 -15.06 -1.39
N SER A 16 10.54 -16.15 -1.47
CA SER A 16 10.19 -17.47 -0.93
C SER A 16 10.65 -17.74 0.50
N MET A 17 11.64 -17.00 1.00
CA MET A 17 12.19 -17.17 2.35
C MET A 17 11.21 -16.76 3.45
N SER A 18 11.33 -17.33 4.65
CA SER A 18 10.56 -16.87 5.81
C SER A 18 11.01 -15.47 6.27
N ASN A 19 10.17 -14.78 7.04
CA ASN A 19 10.54 -13.47 7.59
C ASN A 19 11.69 -13.57 8.60
N GLU A 20 11.82 -14.69 9.30
CA GLU A 20 12.93 -14.94 10.23
C GLU A 20 14.24 -15.13 9.46
N ASP A 21 14.22 -15.97 8.43
CA ASP A 21 15.42 -16.21 7.59
C ASP A 21 15.88 -14.94 6.88
N LEU A 22 14.95 -14.10 6.41
CA LEU A 22 15.28 -12.80 5.82
C LEU A 22 15.89 -11.84 6.85
N CYS A 23 15.38 -11.80 8.08
CA CYS A 23 15.98 -10.99 9.15
C CYS A 23 17.43 -11.44 9.42
N SER A 24 17.64 -12.75 9.60
CA SER A 24 18.97 -13.32 9.83
C SER A 24 19.91 -13.05 8.66
N LEU A 25 19.43 -13.18 7.42
CA LEU A 25 20.23 -12.89 6.23
C LEU A 25 20.65 -11.42 6.16
N ALA A 26 19.74 -10.49 6.46
CA ALA A 26 20.04 -9.07 6.41
C ALA A 26 21.08 -8.66 7.47
N GLU A 27 21.02 -9.25 8.68
CA GLU A 27 21.99 -8.99 9.74
C GLU A 27 23.41 -9.47 9.37
N LEU A 28 23.55 -10.47 8.49
CA LEU A 28 24.84 -10.93 7.97
C LEU A 28 25.45 -10.00 6.91
N GLN A 29 24.67 -9.05 6.36
CA GLN A 29 25.06 -8.17 5.25
C GLN A 29 25.57 -6.79 5.70
N GLU A 30 25.93 -6.61 6.98
CA GLU A 30 26.44 -5.35 7.53
C GLU A 30 27.91 -5.02 7.13
N ASP A 31 28.31 -5.29 5.89
CA ASP A 31 29.62 -4.82 5.39
C ASP A 31 29.50 -3.34 4.94
N PRO A 32 30.24 -2.40 5.54
CA PRO A 32 30.18 -0.98 5.18
C PRO A 32 30.95 -0.61 3.89
N GLY A 33 31.74 -1.51 3.30
CA GLY A 33 32.67 -1.18 2.22
C GLY A 33 32.19 -1.40 0.78
N ASN A 34 31.06 -2.11 0.58
CA ASN A 34 30.59 -2.51 -0.75
C ASN A 34 29.10 -2.19 -0.93
N ASP A 35 28.70 -1.68 -2.10
CA ASP A 35 27.32 -1.31 -2.40
C ASP A 35 26.36 -2.49 -2.48
N VAL A 36 26.83 -3.66 -2.93
CA VAL A 36 25.97 -4.83 -3.13
C VAL A 36 25.38 -5.35 -1.81
N PRO A 37 26.16 -5.61 -0.74
CA PRO A 37 25.61 -5.96 0.58
C PRO A 37 24.67 -4.89 1.15
N ILE A 38 24.95 -3.61 0.89
CA ILE A 38 24.13 -2.49 1.37
C ILE A 38 22.76 -2.49 0.69
N GLU A 39 22.74 -2.61 -0.64
CA GLU A 39 21.49 -2.69 -1.38
C GLU A 39 20.69 -3.94 -1.04
N LEU A 40 21.35 -5.09 -0.82
CA LEU A 40 20.68 -6.32 -0.39
C LEU A 40 20.07 -6.17 1.01
N TYR A 41 20.78 -5.53 1.95
CA TYR A 41 20.24 -5.22 3.27
C TYR A 41 18.99 -4.35 3.14
N ILE A 42 19.11 -3.25 2.39
CA ILE A 42 18.03 -2.28 2.20
C ILE A 42 16.82 -2.94 1.53
N PHE A 43 17.04 -3.75 0.49
CA PHE A 43 16.00 -4.50 -0.21
C PHE A 43 15.33 -5.52 0.72
N THR A 44 16.10 -6.24 1.53
CA THR A 44 15.56 -7.25 2.45
C THR A 44 14.66 -6.64 3.50
N TYR A 45 15.09 -5.52 4.11
CA TYR A 45 14.27 -4.80 5.08
C TYR A 45 13.06 -4.11 4.43
N PHE A 46 13.20 -3.62 3.20
CA PHE A 46 12.04 -3.15 2.44
C PHE A 46 11.06 -4.29 2.15
N LEU A 47 11.54 -5.47 1.76
CA LEU A 47 10.71 -6.65 1.54
C LEU A 47 9.99 -7.06 2.84
N LEU A 48 10.70 -7.11 3.97
CA LEU A 48 10.11 -7.38 5.28
C LEU A 48 9.03 -6.36 5.65
N PHE A 49 9.27 -5.07 5.38
CA PHE A 49 8.23 -4.05 5.51
C PHE A 49 7.02 -4.36 4.63
N THR A 50 7.21 -4.66 3.33
CA THR A 50 6.09 -4.98 2.43
C THR A 50 5.40 -6.30 2.77
N ARG A 51 5.96 -7.17 3.61
CA ARG A 51 5.29 -8.41 4.05
C ARG A 51 4.52 -8.25 5.34
N THR A 52 5.01 -7.37 6.22
CA THR A 52 4.55 -7.31 7.62
C THR A 52 3.88 -6.00 7.97
N PHE A 53 4.06 -4.96 7.15
CA PHE A 53 3.64 -3.59 7.42
C PHE A 53 4.22 -3.02 8.72
N SER A 54 5.29 -3.62 9.22
CA SER A 54 5.99 -3.10 10.39
C SER A 54 6.87 -1.93 9.96
N ALA A 55 6.49 -0.73 10.41
CA ALA A 55 7.25 0.51 10.19
C ALA A 55 8.73 0.36 10.60
N ASN A 56 9.02 -0.45 11.63
CA ASN A 56 10.38 -0.71 12.10
C ASN A 56 11.29 -1.24 10.98
N TYR A 57 10.80 -2.12 10.10
CA TYR A 57 11.62 -2.62 9.00
C TYR A 57 11.90 -1.53 7.95
N LEU A 58 10.93 -0.66 7.65
CA LEU A 58 11.16 0.48 6.75
C LEU A 58 12.09 1.51 7.40
N GLU A 59 11.97 1.75 8.71
CA GLU A 59 12.89 2.59 9.48
C GLU A 59 14.33 2.06 9.40
N ARG A 60 14.55 0.75 9.56
CA ARG A 60 15.87 0.13 9.39
C ARG A 60 16.43 0.32 7.99
N ALA A 61 15.61 0.13 6.96
CA ALA A 61 16.02 0.37 5.57
C ALA A 61 16.40 1.85 5.34
N ILE A 62 15.60 2.79 5.87
CA ILE A 62 15.88 4.23 5.81
C ILE A 62 17.19 4.56 6.52
N GLN A 63 17.38 4.09 7.76
CA GLN A 63 18.59 4.33 8.54
C GLN A 63 19.83 3.81 7.82
N ARG A 64 19.76 2.61 7.22
CA ARG A 64 20.87 2.08 6.43
C ARG A 64 21.16 2.92 5.20
N THR A 65 20.13 3.36 4.49
CA THR A 65 20.25 4.21 3.30
C THR A 65 20.82 5.57 3.65
N GLN A 66 20.41 6.18 4.78
CA GLN A 66 20.98 7.42 5.30
C GLN A 66 22.48 7.29 5.57
N ARG A 67 22.91 6.20 6.22
CA ARG A 67 24.34 5.92 6.46
C ARG A 67 25.10 5.74 5.14
N TRP A 68 24.51 5.04 4.17
CA TRP A 68 25.10 4.83 2.85
C TRP A 68 25.30 6.14 2.09
N VAL A 69 24.28 7.00 2.09
CA VAL A 69 24.34 8.33 1.50
C VAL A 69 25.37 9.23 2.20
N ALA A 70 25.45 9.18 3.53
CA ALA A 70 26.36 10.02 4.32
C ALA A 70 27.85 9.77 4.00
N VAL A 71 28.23 8.54 3.66
CA VAL A 71 29.60 8.18 3.26
C VAL A 71 29.86 8.31 1.75
N THR A 72 28.87 8.75 0.97
CA THR A 72 28.98 8.87 -0.48
C THR A 72 29.69 10.16 -0.87
N GLY A 73 30.90 10.04 -1.45
CA GLY A 73 31.65 11.18 -2.00
C GLY A 73 30.89 11.91 -3.12
N LEU A 74 31.16 13.21 -3.30
CA LEU A 74 30.47 14.05 -4.28
C LEU A 74 30.61 13.53 -5.71
N ASP A 75 31.78 12.97 -6.05
CA ASP A 75 32.09 12.46 -7.39
C ASP A 75 31.68 10.99 -7.61
N HIS A 76 30.97 10.38 -6.64
CA HIS A 76 30.57 8.98 -6.76
C HIS A 76 29.54 8.79 -7.87
N PRO A 77 29.74 7.86 -8.82
CA PRO A 77 28.87 7.70 -10.00
C PRO A 77 27.40 7.43 -9.63
N ASP A 78 27.17 6.62 -8.60
CA ASP A 78 25.81 6.28 -8.14
C ASP A 78 25.21 7.25 -7.10
N ARG A 79 25.87 8.39 -6.81
CA ARG A 79 25.43 9.30 -5.75
C ARG A 79 23.96 9.71 -5.90
N ALA A 80 23.57 10.18 -7.08
CA ALA A 80 22.20 10.60 -7.34
C ALA A 80 21.19 9.47 -7.08
N ARG A 81 21.52 8.23 -7.47
CA ARG A 81 20.67 7.06 -7.26
C ARG A 81 20.51 6.73 -5.77
N ARG A 82 21.59 6.79 -4.99
CA ARG A 82 21.52 6.54 -3.53
C ARG A 82 20.57 7.52 -2.83
N PHE A 83 20.64 8.81 -3.19
CA PHE A 83 19.69 9.82 -2.71
C PHE A 83 18.26 9.55 -3.20
N GLN A 84 18.07 9.15 -4.45
CA GLN A 84 16.73 8.78 -4.95
C GLN A 84 16.13 7.60 -4.18
N ILE A 85 16.92 6.59 -3.82
CA ILE A 85 16.45 5.47 -2.98
C ILE A 85 16.00 6.01 -1.62
N LEU A 86 16.82 6.87 -0.99
CA LEU A 86 16.47 7.49 0.29
C LEU A 86 15.18 8.32 0.21
N ASP A 87 15.08 9.20 -0.77
CA ASP A 87 13.90 10.07 -0.96
C ASP A 87 12.63 9.24 -1.16
N ARG A 88 12.73 8.14 -1.92
CA ARG A 88 11.60 7.22 -2.11
C ARG A 88 11.22 6.51 -0.82
N MET A 89 12.18 6.02 -0.04
CA MET A 89 11.89 5.38 1.24
C MET A 89 11.26 6.33 2.25
N LEU A 90 11.72 7.58 2.31
CA LEU A 90 11.11 8.63 3.12
C LEU A 90 9.69 8.94 2.66
N ALA A 91 9.46 9.03 1.35
CA ALA A 91 8.11 9.21 0.80
C ALA A 91 7.19 8.03 1.14
N TRP A 92 7.71 6.80 1.12
CA TRP A 92 6.96 5.61 1.53
C TRP A 92 6.59 5.65 3.00
N MET A 93 7.52 6.02 3.87
CA MET A 93 7.24 6.12 5.30
C MET A 93 6.14 7.14 5.58
N ASN A 94 6.19 8.29 4.91
CA ASN A 94 5.18 9.34 5.05
C ASN A 94 3.81 8.85 4.56
N LYS A 95 3.75 8.23 3.37
CA LYS A 95 2.49 7.70 2.80
C LYS A 95 1.92 6.55 3.62
N PHE A 96 2.77 5.61 4.02
CA PHE A 96 2.38 4.50 4.90
C PHE A 96 1.81 5.03 6.21
N THR A 97 2.49 5.98 6.85
CA THR A 97 2.03 6.61 8.09
C THR A 97 0.68 7.28 7.89
N TYR A 98 0.50 8.06 6.82
CA TYR A 98 -0.76 8.73 6.53
C TYR A 98 -1.91 7.73 6.32
N VAL A 99 -1.72 6.72 5.47
CA VAL A 99 -2.78 5.73 5.18
C VAL A 99 -3.10 4.87 6.41
N TYR A 100 -2.10 4.33 7.09
CA TYR A 100 -2.32 3.30 8.10
C TYR A 100 -2.52 3.84 9.52
N LYS A 101 -1.99 5.02 9.85
CA LYS A 101 -2.16 5.62 11.17
C LYS A 101 -3.24 6.70 11.20
N GLU A 102 -3.37 7.48 10.14
CA GLU A 102 -4.32 8.61 10.12
C GLU A 102 -5.65 8.22 9.45
N ILE A 103 -5.60 7.59 8.27
CA ILE A 103 -6.81 7.30 7.49
C ILE A 103 -7.50 6.02 7.95
N LEU A 104 -6.80 4.89 8.00
CA LEU A 104 -7.42 3.58 8.22
C LEU A 104 -8.16 3.48 9.56
N PRO A 105 -7.63 3.98 10.70
CA PRO A 105 -8.37 3.99 11.95
C PRO A 105 -9.62 4.87 11.90
N ALA A 106 -9.56 6.05 11.28
CA ALA A 106 -10.71 6.93 11.12
C ALA A 106 -11.82 6.27 10.27
N LEU A 107 -11.44 5.48 9.26
CA LEU A 107 -12.39 4.71 8.43
C LEU A 107 -12.96 3.47 9.15
N MET A 108 -12.31 2.98 10.21
CA MET A 108 -12.73 1.79 10.97
C MET A 108 -13.46 2.12 12.28
N ASP A 109 -13.31 3.35 12.81
CA ASP A 109 -13.92 3.84 14.05
C ASP A 109 -15.35 4.39 13.83
N GLU A 110 -15.69 4.77 12.60
CA GLU A 110 -17.09 4.98 12.24
C GLU A 110 -17.79 3.62 12.20
N GLY A 111 -18.60 3.35 13.24
CA GLY A 111 -19.44 2.16 13.33
C GLY A 111 -20.03 1.85 11.97
N SER A 112 -19.70 0.67 11.44
CA SER A 112 -20.10 0.14 10.14
C SER A 112 -21.39 0.82 9.69
N PRO A 113 -21.40 1.65 8.63
CA PRO A 113 -22.56 2.48 8.35
C PRO A 113 -23.78 1.57 8.23
N THR A 114 -24.64 1.64 9.25
CA THR A 114 -25.92 0.94 9.30
C THR A 114 -26.78 1.67 8.30
N PHE A 115 -26.77 1.20 7.06
CA PHE A 115 -27.48 1.87 5.99
C PHE A 115 -28.99 1.67 6.16
N SER A 116 -29.66 2.77 6.52
CA SER A 116 -31.11 2.89 6.52
C SER A 116 -31.65 2.54 5.13
N GLN A 117 -32.52 1.53 5.08
CA GLN A 117 -33.31 1.20 3.91
C GLN A 117 -34.32 2.32 3.66
N ALA A 118 -34.00 3.24 2.76
CA ALA A 118 -35.00 4.16 2.23
C ALA A 118 -34.72 4.48 0.76
N ALA A 119 -35.79 4.36 -0.03
CA ALA A 119 -35.97 4.63 -1.46
C ALA A 119 -35.40 3.57 -2.44
N ILE A 120 -36.30 2.69 -2.87
CA ILE A 120 -36.16 1.85 -4.08
C ILE A 120 -36.19 2.78 -5.31
N SER A 121 -35.15 2.78 -6.16
CA SER A 121 -35.26 3.21 -7.56
C SER A 121 -34.06 2.78 -8.43
N ASN A 122 -34.34 2.04 -9.50
CA ASN A 122 -33.49 1.62 -10.64
C ASN A 122 -32.58 0.38 -10.51
N ASP A 123 -32.52 -0.38 -11.62
CA ASP A 123 -31.70 -1.60 -11.82
C ASP A 123 -30.21 -1.38 -11.53
N VAL A 124 -29.70 -0.18 -11.81
CA VAL A 124 -28.29 0.18 -11.60
C VAL A 124 -27.92 0.14 -10.11
N ASP A 125 -28.80 0.60 -9.22
CA ASP A 125 -28.55 0.56 -7.77
C ASP A 125 -28.57 -0.87 -7.24
N THR A 126 -29.44 -1.71 -7.79
CA THR A 126 -29.49 -3.15 -7.45
C THR A 126 -28.23 -3.87 -7.92
N GLN A 127 -27.74 -3.56 -9.13
CA GLN A 127 -26.49 -4.11 -9.66
C GLN A 127 -25.28 -3.68 -8.84
N ILE A 128 -25.20 -2.40 -8.44
CA ILE A 128 -24.14 -1.88 -7.57
C ILE A 128 -24.18 -2.58 -6.20
N ILE A 129 -25.35 -2.79 -5.61
CA ILE A 129 -25.47 -3.52 -4.33
C ILE A 129 -24.96 -4.96 -4.46
N HIS A 130 -25.35 -5.68 -5.50
CA HIS A 130 -24.90 -7.06 -5.73
C HIS A 130 -23.38 -7.13 -5.94
N GLN A 131 -22.83 -6.25 -6.80
CA GLN A 131 -21.39 -6.20 -7.04
C GLN A 131 -20.60 -5.84 -5.78
N ARG A 132 -21.14 -4.98 -4.89
CA ARG A 132 -20.53 -4.69 -3.59
C ARG A 132 -20.46 -5.91 -2.67
N GLN A 133 -21.52 -6.72 -2.61
CA GLN A 133 -21.52 -7.94 -1.81
C GLN A 133 -20.45 -8.94 -2.28
N GLU A 134 -20.22 -9.01 -3.60
CA GLU A 134 -19.16 -9.84 -4.17
C GLU A 134 -17.77 -9.33 -3.78
N VAL A 135 -17.55 -8.01 -3.81
CA VAL A 135 -16.29 -7.40 -3.36
C VAL A 135 -16.00 -7.74 -1.90
N ASP A 136 -16.98 -7.60 -1.01
CA ASP A 136 -16.81 -7.93 0.40
C ASP A 136 -16.50 -9.42 0.60
N ARG A 137 -17.12 -10.29 -0.20
CA ARG A 137 -16.85 -11.73 -0.18
C ARG A 137 -15.41 -12.03 -0.62
N LEU A 138 -14.94 -11.38 -1.68
CA LEU A 138 -13.58 -11.53 -2.18
C LEU A 138 -12.54 -11.03 -1.17
N ILE A 139 -12.77 -9.87 -0.54
CA ILE A 139 -11.88 -9.32 0.50
C ILE A 139 -11.79 -10.30 1.68
N ARG A 140 -12.94 -10.79 2.20
CA ARG A 140 -12.93 -11.79 3.29
C ARG A 140 -12.24 -13.09 2.89
N ASN A 141 -12.41 -13.54 1.65
CA ASN A 141 -11.74 -14.75 1.18
C ASN A 141 -10.22 -14.55 1.09
N TYR A 142 -9.79 -13.40 0.61
CA TYR A 142 -8.39 -13.00 0.63
C TYR A 142 -7.84 -12.95 2.06
N GLU A 143 -8.55 -12.32 3.00
CA GLU A 143 -8.10 -12.26 4.41
C GLU A 143 -7.92 -13.65 5.03
N ARG A 144 -8.75 -14.62 4.62
CA ARG A 144 -8.67 -16.01 5.08
C ARG A 144 -7.56 -16.81 4.38
N THR A 145 -7.26 -16.54 3.11
CA THR A 145 -6.45 -17.44 2.26
C THR A 145 -5.15 -16.82 1.75
N GLY A 146 -5.04 -15.50 1.72
CA GLY A 146 -3.92 -14.75 1.16
C GLY A 146 -3.81 -14.79 -0.38
N ILE A 147 -4.83 -15.30 -1.08
CA ILE A 147 -4.82 -15.45 -2.55
C ILE A 147 -5.04 -14.08 -3.22
N ILE A 148 -4.02 -13.59 -3.93
CA ILE A 148 -4.00 -12.25 -4.51
C ILE A 148 -5.04 -12.05 -5.62
N GLU A 149 -5.42 -13.11 -6.33
CA GLU A 149 -6.45 -13.08 -7.38
C GLU A 149 -7.80 -12.58 -6.86
N ASP A 150 -8.12 -12.81 -5.57
CA ASP A 150 -9.37 -12.30 -4.99
C ASP A 150 -9.34 -10.78 -4.85
N LEU A 151 -8.21 -10.20 -4.44
CA LEU A 151 -8.03 -8.74 -4.42
C LEU A 151 -8.02 -8.15 -5.83
N ASN A 152 -7.41 -8.84 -6.81
CA ASN A 152 -7.41 -8.37 -8.20
C ASN A 152 -8.84 -8.35 -8.78
N LYS A 153 -9.67 -9.34 -8.46
CA LYS A 153 -11.10 -9.36 -8.83
C LYS A 153 -11.89 -8.27 -8.10
N ALA A 154 -11.68 -8.12 -6.80
CA ALA A 154 -12.33 -7.08 -6.00
C ALA A 154 -12.02 -5.68 -6.54
N PHE A 155 -10.76 -5.45 -6.91
CA PHE A 155 -10.30 -4.22 -7.55
C PHE A 155 -11.04 -3.96 -8.88
N ALA A 156 -11.09 -4.95 -9.78
CA ALA A 156 -11.75 -4.78 -11.07
C ALA A 156 -13.27 -4.49 -10.94
N ILE A 157 -13.94 -5.13 -9.98
CA ILE A 157 -15.36 -4.87 -9.70
C ILE A 157 -15.55 -3.45 -9.14
N MET A 158 -14.65 -3.00 -8.26
CA MET A 158 -14.76 -1.67 -7.67
C MET A 158 -14.48 -0.54 -8.66
N GLU A 159 -13.61 -0.75 -9.65
CA GLU A 159 -13.46 0.17 -10.79
C GLU A 159 -14.78 0.31 -11.56
N GLN A 160 -15.45 -0.81 -11.87
CA GLN A 160 -16.75 -0.78 -12.55
C GLN A 160 -17.83 -0.04 -11.73
N ILE A 161 -17.88 -0.27 -10.42
CA ILE A 161 -18.82 0.42 -9.53
C ILE A 161 -18.57 1.94 -9.54
N LEU A 162 -17.31 2.36 -9.49
CA LEU A 162 -16.94 3.78 -9.50
C LEU A 162 -17.23 4.46 -10.84
N ASP A 163 -17.16 3.73 -11.96
CA ASP A 163 -17.52 4.24 -13.29
C ASP A 163 -19.03 4.42 -13.45
N MET A 164 -19.83 3.52 -12.87
CA MET A 164 -21.30 3.60 -12.92
C MET A 164 -21.88 4.63 -11.93
N THR A 165 -21.15 4.95 -10.86
CA THR A 165 -21.63 5.86 -9.81
C THR A 165 -21.35 7.32 -10.19
N PRO A 166 -22.36 8.21 -10.30
CA PRO A 166 -22.12 9.62 -10.58
C PRO A 166 -21.23 10.30 -9.55
N GLN A 167 -20.44 11.30 -9.96
CA GLN A 167 -19.50 12.01 -9.08
C GLN A 167 -20.18 12.66 -7.85
N GLY A 168 -21.40 13.18 -8.00
CA GLY A 168 -22.17 13.80 -6.91
C GLY A 168 -22.99 12.83 -6.06
N SER A 169 -22.82 11.52 -6.20
CA SER A 169 -23.55 10.54 -5.40
C SER A 169 -23.06 10.54 -3.95
N VAL A 170 -24.00 10.58 -3.01
CA VAL A 170 -23.73 10.48 -1.57
C VAL A 170 -23.02 9.19 -1.16
N HIS A 171 -23.11 8.14 -2.00
CA HIS A 171 -22.45 6.85 -1.73
C HIS A 171 -21.03 6.77 -2.29
N ARG A 172 -20.59 7.74 -3.08
CA ARG A 172 -19.29 7.70 -3.76
C ARG A 172 -18.12 7.81 -2.79
N ALA A 173 -18.25 8.60 -1.72
CA ALA A 173 -17.22 8.72 -0.68
C ALA A 173 -16.91 7.34 -0.07
N SER A 174 -17.94 6.61 0.38
CA SER A 174 -17.78 5.26 0.94
C SER A 174 -17.18 4.27 -0.07
N MET A 175 -17.54 4.38 -1.36
CA MET A 175 -16.96 3.52 -2.41
C MET A 175 -15.47 3.81 -2.62
N LEU A 176 -15.07 5.08 -2.64
CA LEU A 176 -13.68 5.49 -2.75
C LEU A 176 -12.86 5.04 -1.53
N SER A 177 -13.41 5.12 -0.32
CA SER A 177 -12.78 4.58 0.88
C SER A 177 -12.53 3.08 0.77
N ASN A 178 -13.56 2.31 0.37
CA ASN A 178 -13.43 0.86 0.17
C ASN A 178 -12.42 0.51 -0.92
N PHE A 179 -12.37 1.30 -2.00
CA PHE A 179 -11.38 1.15 -3.06
C PHE A 179 -9.95 1.40 -2.55
N GLY A 180 -9.77 2.43 -1.72
CA GLY A 180 -8.52 2.70 -1.02
C GLY A 180 -8.06 1.53 -0.15
N VAL A 181 -8.98 0.87 0.56
CA VAL A 181 -8.68 -0.34 1.35
C VAL A 181 -8.22 -1.51 0.47
N ILE A 182 -8.88 -1.76 -0.67
CA ILE A 182 -8.47 -2.83 -1.60
C ILE A 182 -7.06 -2.55 -2.14
N LEU A 183 -6.81 -1.30 -2.54
CA LEU A 183 -5.51 -0.86 -3.03
C LEU A 183 -4.42 -0.94 -1.95
N GLY A 184 -4.74 -0.57 -0.72
CA GLY A 184 -3.87 -0.77 0.45
C GLY A 184 -3.51 -2.25 0.60
N LYS A 185 -4.50 -3.15 0.66
CA LYS A 185 -4.26 -4.61 0.74
C LYS A 185 -3.50 -5.18 -0.47
N ARG A 186 -3.66 -4.61 -1.68
CA ARG A 186 -2.88 -5.02 -2.86
C ARG A 186 -1.44 -4.54 -2.78
N PHE A 187 -1.22 -3.29 -2.38
CA PHE A 187 0.10 -2.81 -2.00
C PHE A 187 0.70 -3.72 -0.92
N GLU A 188 -0.13 -4.20 0.01
CA GLU A 188 0.34 -5.07 1.09
C GLU A 188 0.96 -6.38 0.62
N ARG A 189 0.54 -6.86 -0.55
CA ARG A 189 1.01 -8.15 -1.08
C ARG A 189 2.02 -8.02 -2.17
N THR A 190 1.95 -6.93 -2.92
CA THR A 190 2.73 -6.76 -4.14
C THR A 190 3.86 -5.75 -3.97
N GLY A 191 3.82 -4.91 -2.94
CA GLY A 191 4.70 -3.75 -2.82
C GLY A 191 4.48 -2.72 -3.94
N SER A 192 3.38 -2.82 -4.71
CA SER A 192 3.09 -1.94 -5.84
C SER A 192 2.82 -0.51 -5.38
N MET A 193 3.74 0.39 -5.75
CA MET A 193 3.59 1.81 -5.42
C MET A 193 2.49 2.49 -6.21
N ASP A 194 2.12 1.95 -7.37
CA ASP A 194 0.93 2.41 -8.08
C ASP A 194 -0.31 2.19 -7.21
N ASP A 195 -0.42 1.01 -6.60
CA ASP A 195 -1.54 0.69 -5.72
C ASP A 195 -1.54 1.61 -4.47
N LEU A 196 -0.39 1.84 -3.83
CA LEU A 196 -0.30 2.76 -2.68
C LEU A 196 -0.65 4.21 -3.05
N ASN A 197 -0.17 4.71 -4.20
CA ASN A 197 -0.47 6.07 -4.65
C ASN A 197 -1.97 6.25 -4.92
N ARG A 198 -2.58 5.25 -5.57
CA ARG A 198 -4.01 5.25 -5.85
C ARG A 198 -4.84 5.09 -4.58
N ALA A 199 -4.35 4.37 -3.57
CA ALA A 199 -5.01 4.27 -2.27
C ALA A 199 -5.11 5.65 -1.59
N VAL A 200 -4.02 6.43 -1.64
CA VAL A 200 -3.99 7.81 -1.13
C VAL A 200 -4.96 8.70 -1.93
N ASP A 201 -4.91 8.68 -3.26
CA ASP A 201 -5.85 9.46 -4.09
C ASP A 201 -7.31 9.13 -3.78
N ALA A 202 -7.62 7.84 -3.63
CA ALA A 202 -8.96 7.39 -3.29
C ALA A 202 -9.39 7.90 -1.89
N ALA A 203 -8.51 7.84 -0.90
CA ALA A 203 -8.77 8.35 0.45
C ALA A 203 -8.96 9.87 0.47
N ASP A 204 -8.10 10.63 -0.21
CA ASP A 204 -8.21 12.09 -0.32
C ASP A 204 -9.53 12.48 -0.99
N ARG A 205 -9.91 11.79 -2.07
CA ARG A 205 -11.17 12.05 -2.76
C ARG A 205 -12.38 11.65 -1.93
N ALA A 206 -12.29 10.60 -1.11
CA ALA A 206 -13.34 10.24 -0.17
C ALA A 206 -13.52 11.31 0.90
N ALA A 207 -12.42 11.79 1.51
CA ALA A 207 -12.43 12.84 2.52
C ALA A 207 -13.02 14.17 1.98
N ASN A 208 -12.70 14.52 0.73
CA ASN A 208 -13.23 15.73 0.08
C ASN A 208 -14.68 15.60 -0.42
N ALA A 209 -15.21 14.37 -0.53
CA ALA A 209 -16.57 14.12 -1.03
C ALA A 209 -17.63 14.13 0.09
N THR A 210 -17.21 14.04 1.36
CA THR A 210 -18.10 14.27 2.50
C THR A 210 -18.25 15.78 2.69
N PRO A 211 -19.46 16.36 2.53
CA PRO A 211 -19.65 17.76 2.91
C PRO A 211 -19.31 17.88 4.40
N GLN A 212 -18.34 18.73 4.74
CA GLN A 212 -18.27 19.23 6.12
C GLN A 212 -19.60 19.92 6.38
N ASP A 213 -20.47 19.23 7.12
CA ASP A 213 -21.65 19.81 7.72
C ASP A 213 -21.16 20.79 8.78
N HIS A 214 -20.68 21.95 8.33
CA HIS A 214 -20.42 23.12 9.15
C HIS A 214 -21.79 23.65 9.58
N SER A 215 -22.34 23.03 10.62
CA SER A 215 -23.35 23.66 11.44
C SER A 215 -22.67 24.75 12.26
N ASP A 216 -22.97 26.01 11.92
CA ASP A 216 -22.80 27.19 12.79
C ASP A 216 -23.62 27.05 14.09
#